data_AF-A0A497PLL0-F1
#
_entry.id   AF-A0A497PLL0-F1
#
_cell.length_a   1.000
_cell.length_b   1.000
_cell.length_c   1.000
_cell.angle_alpha   90.00
_cell.angle_beta   90.00
_cell.angle_gamma   90.00
#
_symmetry.space_group_name_H-M   'P 1'
#
loop_
_entity.id
_entity.type
_entity.pdbx_description
1 polymer ?
#
loop_
_entity_poly.entity_id
_entity_poly.type
_entity_poly.pdbx_seq_one_letter_code
_entity_poly.pdbx_strand_id
1 'polypeptide(L)'
;MIGVKHVLILTVLVLPMLVLAPSLVASPTEALSNQPVDDFLPAQFVKESLRVAVYAEDDTTLPAYASGGVITAYHANLIQFLESEGYAVTALSTQDILDHKLMAAQFDAFVLPNNLP
;
A
#
# COMPACT_ATOMS: atom_id res chain seq x y z
N MET A 1 36.34 -44.27 9.03
CA MET A 1 35.91 -43.86 7.66
C MET A 1 34.43 -43.45 7.63
N ILE A 2 34.01 -42.50 8.47
CA ILE A 2 32.59 -42.05 8.57
C ILE A 2 32.44 -40.55 8.25
N GLY A 3 33.45 -39.71 8.56
CA GLY A 3 33.41 -38.27 8.27
C GLY A 3 33.40 -37.91 6.78
N VAL A 4 34.07 -38.70 5.92
CA VAL A 4 34.15 -38.41 4.47
C VAL A 4 32.79 -38.57 3.77
N LYS A 5 31.93 -39.50 4.25
CA LYS A 5 30.58 -39.70 3.70
C LYS A 5 29.65 -38.51 3.94
N HIS A 6 29.77 -37.85 5.10
CA HIS A 6 28.87 -36.76 5.48
C HIS A 6 29.23 -35.47 4.73
N VAL A 7 30.52 -35.22 4.52
CA VAL A 7 31.01 -34.08 3.72
C VAL A 7 30.56 -34.20 2.27
N LEU A 8 30.57 -35.42 1.70
CA LEU A 8 30.17 -35.67 0.32
C LEU A 8 28.66 -35.51 0.10
N ILE A 9 27.84 -35.85 1.11
CA ILE A 9 26.39 -35.61 1.06
C ILE A 9 26.08 -34.12 1.10
N LEU A 10 26.79 -33.34 1.94
CA LEU A 10 26.60 -31.89 2.03
C LEU A 10 26.98 -31.19 0.72
N THR A 11 28.09 -31.59 0.09
CA THR A 11 28.52 -30.99 -1.19
C THR A 11 27.61 -31.34 -2.35
N VAL A 12 27.05 -32.55 -2.40
CA VAL A 12 26.08 -32.94 -3.44
C VAL A 12 24.75 -32.20 -3.28
N LEU A 13 24.32 -31.89 -2.05
CA LEU A 13 23.04 -31.20 -1.81
C LEU A 13 23.10 -29.69 -2.12
N VAL A 14 24.24 -29.03 -1.89
CA VAL A 14 24.36 -27.56 -2.01
C VAL A 14 24.77 -27.12 -3.42
N LEU A 15 25.51 -27.94 -4.18
CA LEU A 15 25.96 -27.59 -5.54
C LEU A 15 24.84 -27.25 -6.55
N PRO A 16 23.71 -27.99 -6.63
CA PRO A 16 22.71 -27.72 -7.66
C PRO A 16 21.95 -26.41 -7.44
N MET A 17 21.94 -25.84 -6.23
CA MET A 17 21.32 -24.53 -5.97
C MET A 17 22.09 -23.35 -6.58
N LEU A 18 23.38 -23.53 -6.89
CA LEU A 18 24.21 -22.46 -7.47
C LEU A 18 24.12 -22.38 -9.00
N VAL A 19 23.56 -23.40 -9.66
CA VAL A 19 23.52 -23.50 -11.14
C VAL A 19 22.18 -22.99 -11.72
N LEU A 20 21.20 -22.68 -10.86
CA LEU A 20 19.91 -22.09 -11.24
C LEU A 20 19.90 -20.56 -11.20
N ALA A 21 21.06 -19.92 -11.31
CA ALA A 21 21.11 -18.50 -11.63
C ALA A 21 20.50 -18.30 -13.05
N PRO A 22 19.57 -17.35 -13.26
CA PRO A 22 19.06 -17.07 -14.58
C PRO A 22 20.23 -16.68 -15.48
N SER A 23 20.48 -17.48 -16.52
CA SER A 23 21.40 -17.10 -17.59
C SER A 23 20.76 -15.93 -18.34
N LEU A 24 21.31 -14.73 -18.17
CA LEU A 24 21.08 -13.65 -19.10
C LEU A 24 21.60 -14.12 -20.45
N VAL A 25 20.70 -14.48 -21.35
CA VAL A 25 21.02 -14.83 -22.73
C VAL A 25 21.56 -13.57 -23.41
N ALA A 26 22.88 -13.47 -23.53
CA ALA A 26 23.50 -12.53 -24.44
C ALA A 26 23.35 -13.09 -25.86
N SER A 27 22.32 -12.64 -26.59
CA SER A 27 22.30 -12.80 -28.05
C SER A 27 23.42 -11.94 -28.67
N PRO A 28 24.16 -12.44 -29.68
CA PRO A 28 25.08 -11.62 -30.42
C PRO A 28 24.27 -10.76 -31.41
N THR A 29 24.14 -9.46 -31.15
CA THR A 29 23.64 -8.53 -32.15
C THR A 29 24.76 -8.24 -33.14
N GLU A 30 24.55 -8.67 -34.38
CA GLU A 30 25.35 -8.25 -35.54
C GLU A 30 25.35 -6.71 -35.66
N ALA A 31 26.55 -6.18 -35.91
CA ALA A 31 26.86 -4.95 -36.65
C ALA A 31 26.04 -3.68 -36.36
N LEU A 32 26.75 -2.71 -35.75
CA LEU A 32 26.62 -1.25 -35.90
C LEU A 32 25.22 -0.67 -36.17
N SER A 33 24.60 -0.14 -35.12
CA SER A 33 23.78 1.07 -35.24
C SER A 33 24.09 1.98 -34.07
N ASN A 34 24.75 3.11 -34.35
CA ASN A 34 25.02 4.18 -33.39
C ASN A 34 23.71 4.92 -33.05
N GLN A 35 22.83 4.31 -32.28
CA GLN A 35 21.83 5.05 -31.53
C GLN A 35 22.30 5.20 -30.08
N PRO A 36 22.33 6.41 -29.53
CA PRO A 36 22.59 6.58 -28.11
C PRO A 36 21.43 5.92 -27.37
N VAL A 37 21.75 4.84 -26.65
CA VAL A 37 20.83 4.23 -25.69
C VAL A 37 20.74 5.21 -24.53
N ASP A 38 19.60 5.88 -24.44
CA ASP A 38 19.28 6.77 -23.33
C ASP A 38 19.11 5.89 -22.08
N ASP A 39 20.19 5.74 -21.31
CA ASP A 39 20.29 4.83 -20.15
C ASP A 39 19.50 5.33 -18.92
N PHE A 40 18.68 6.36 -19.10
CA PHE A 40 17.75 6.87 -18.11
C PHE A 40 16.34 6.33 -18.42
N LEU A 41 16.06 5.11 -17.97
CA LEU A 41 14.70 4.78 -17.56
C LEU A 41 14.54 5.35 -16.14
N PRO A 42 13.98 6.56 -15.94
CA PRO A 42 13.68 7.01 -14.59
C PRO A 42 12.78 5.97 -13.96
N ALA A 43 13.13 5.50 -12.76
CA ALA A 43 12.19 4.78 -11.93
C ALA A 43 10.92 5.64 -11.88
N GLN A 44 9.85 5.18 -12.51
CA GLN A 44 8.56 5.83 -12.41
C GLN A 44 8.08 5.59 -10.99
N PHE A 45 8.52 6.46 -10.07
CA PHE A 45 7.84 6.67 -8.82
C PHE A 45 6.49 7.27 -9.19
N VAL A 46 5.52 6.39 -9.49
CA VAL A 46 4.13 6.79 -9.52
C VAL A 46 3.87 7.36 -8.14
N LYS A 47 3.54 8.65 -8.09
CA LYS A 47 3.12 9.29 -6.84
C LYS A 47 1.84 8.59 -6.42
N GLU A 48 1.95 7.62 -5.53
CA GLU A 48 0.81 6.90 -4.99
C GLU A 48 0.06 7.84 -4.04
N SER A 49 -1.23 8.02 -4.27
CA SER A 49 -2.09 8.78 -3.38
C SER A 49 -2.26 8.01 -2.07
N LEU A 50 -1.97 8.64 -0.92
CA LEU A 50 -2.23 8.01 0.38
C LEU A 50 -3.72 7.68 0.50
N ARG A 51 -4.02 6.46 0.94
CA ARG A 51 -5.37 5.93 1.12
C ARG A 51 -5.83 6.27 2.52
N VAL A 52 -6.86 7.11 2.61
CA VAL A 52 -7.37 7.61 3.89
C VAL A 52 -8.79 7.11 4.07
N ALA A 53 -9.03 6.36 5.14
CA ALA A 53 -10.38 6.04 5.58
C ALA A 53 -10.89 7.16 6.49
N VAL A 54 -12.11 7.64 6.24
CA VAL A 54 -12.79 8.63 7.06
C VAL A 54 -14.06 8.00 7.62
N TYR A 55 -14.24 8.04 8.93
CA TYR A 55 -15.51 7.69 9.55
C TYR A 55 -16.57 8.72 9.14
N ALA A 56 -17.60 8.28 8.43
CA ALA A 56 -18.61 9.12 7.80
C ALA A 56 -20.00 8.62 8.19
N GLU A 57 -20.43 9.05 9.36
CA GLU A 57 -21.79 8.85 9.84
C GLU A 57 -22.33 10.19 10.35
N ASP A 58 -23.57 10.49 10.01
CA ASP A 58 -24.27 11.64 10.57
C ASP A 58 -24.59 11.37 12.03
N ASP A 59 -24.31 12.32 12.91
CA ASP A 59 -24.88 12.21 14.25
C ASP A 59 -26.40 12.37 14.14
N THR A 60 -27.12 11.55 14.87
CA THR A 60 -28.58 11.63 14.95
C THR A 60 -29.05 12.14 16.30
N THR A 61 -28.12 12.27 17.24
CA THR A 61 -28.41 12.63 18.64
C THR A 61 -27.33 13.55 19.19
N LEU A 62 -27.75 14.50 20.02
CA LEU A 62 -26.81 15.32 20.78
C LEU A 62 -26.23 14.50 21.93
N PRO A 63 -24.96 14.73 22.31
CA PRO A 63 -24.37 14.11 23.48
C PRO A 63 -25.19 14.42 24.75
N ALA A 64 -25.24 13.49 25.70
CA ALA A 64 -26.04 13.63 26.92
C ALA A 64 -25.67 14.85 27.80
N TYR A 65 -24.48 15.42 27.60
CA TYR A 65 -24.02 16.64 28.28
C TYR A 65 -24.45 17.93 27.58
N ALA A 66 -24.94 17.87 26.34
CA ALA A 66 -25.37 19.03 25.58
C ALA A 66 -26.85 19.35 25.88
N SER A 67 -27.13 20.61 26.23
CA SER A 67 -28.51 21.12 26.43
C SER A 67 -29.16 21.63 25.14
N GLY A 68 -28.38 21.68 24.07
CA GLY A 68 -28.72 22.14 22.72
C GLY A 68 -27.44 22.21 21.88
N GLY A 69 -27.58 22.26 20.55
CA GLY A 69 -26.44 22.29 19.63
C GLY A 69 -26.87 22.07 18.19
N VAL A 70 -25.96 22.34 17.25
CA VAL A 70 -26.18 22.07 15.82
C VAL A 70 -25.42 20.80 15.47
N ILE A 71 -26.15 19.79 15.05
CA ILE A 71 -25.54 18.59 14.50
C ILE A 71 -24.92 18.94 13.15
N THR A 72 -23.61 18.73 13.01
CA THR A 72 -22.87 19.13 11.81
C THR A 72 -22.16 17.92 11.22
N ALA A 73 -22.39 17.67 9.93
CA ALA A 73 -21.74 16.60 9.17
C ALA A 73 -20.32 17.00 8.74
N TYR A 74 -19.39 17.17 9.69
CA TYR A 74 -18.01 17.61 9.41
C TYR A 74 -17.24 16.62 8.52
N HIS A 75 -17.63 15.35 8.50
CA HIS A 75 -17.01 14.33 7.66
C HIS A 75 -17.08 14.68 6.16
N ALA A 76 -18.17 15.29 5.68
CA ALA A 76 -18.32 15.64 4.26
C ALA A 76 -17.31 16.70 3.81
N ASN A 77 -17.15 17.77 4.61
CA ASN A 77 -16.17 18.83 4.34
C ASN A 77 -14.74 18.30 4.42
N LEU A 78 -14.47 17.40 5.37
CA LEU A 78 -13.16 16.76 5.51
C LEU A 78 -12.83 15.88 4.30
N ILE A 79 -13.77 15.06 3.84
CA ILE A 79 -13.60 14.21 2.65
C ILE A 79 -13.26 15.08 1.45
N GLN A 80 -14.06 16.13 1.20
CA GLN A 80 -13.84 17.04 0.08
C GLN A 80 -12.46 17.71 0.14
N PHE A 81 -12.03 18.15 1.33
CA PHE A 81 -10.71 18.73 1.54
C PHE A 81 -9.60 17.71 1.21
N LEU A 82 -9.68 16.50 1.76
CA LEU A 82 -8.66 15.48 1.54
C LEU A 82 -8.56 15.04 0.07
N GLU A 83 -9.69 14.89 -0.63
CA GLU A 83 -9.72 14.60 -2.06
C GLU A 83 -9.07 15.73 -2.87
N SER A 84 -9.31 16.99 -2.49
CA SER A 84 -8.70 18.16 -3.16
C SER A 84 -7.19 18.23 -3.01
N GLU A 85 -6.64 17.68 -1.92
CA GLU A 85 -5.20 17.55 -1.67
C GLU A 85 -4.57 16.32 -2.38
N GLY A 86 -5.39 15.53 -3.08
CA GLY A 86 -4.94 14.38 -3.87
C GLY A 86 -4.84 13.07 -3.07
N TYR A 87 -5.51 12.98 -1.92
CA TYR A 87 -5.66 11.72 -1.19
C TYR A 87 -6.75 10.84 -1.79
N ALA A 88 -6.58 9.52 -1.70
CA ALA A 88 -7.63 8.56 -2.04
C ALA A 88 -8.49 8.32 -0.80
N VAL A 89 -9.66 8.94 -0.75
CA VAL A 89 -10.51 8.94 0.44
C VAL A 89 -11.61 7.88 0.31
N THR A 90 -11.80 7.09 1.37
CA THR A 90 -12.93 6.17 1.49
C THR A 90 -13.74 6.54 2.73
N ALA A 91 -15.01 6.88 2.50
CA ALA A 91 -15.99 7.05 3.57
C ALA A 91 -16.42 5.68 4.11
N LEU A 92 -16.36 5.50 5.43
CA LEU A 92 -16.78 4.27 6.12
C LEU A 92 -17.84 4.59 7.16
N SER A 93 -18.95 3.86 7.11
CA SER A 93 -19.96 3.85 8.17
C SER A 93 -19.58 2.91 9.32
N THR A 94 -20.34 2.95 10.43
CA THR A 94 -20.21 1.93 11.49
C THR A 94 -20.39 0.53 10.93
N GLN A 95 -21.37 0.31 10.05
CA GLN A 95 -21.63 -1.01 9.47
C GLN A 95 -20.44 -1.50 8.64
N ASP A 96 -19.80 -0.62 7.86
CA ASP A 96 -18.61 -0.98 7.09
C ASP A 96 -17.44 -1.43 7.98
N ILE A 97 -17.28 -0.79 9.13
CA ILE A 97 -16.25 -1.17 10.11
C ILE A 97 -16.58 -2.54 10.71
N LEU A 98 -17.84 -2.78 11.08
CA LEU A 98 -18.31 -4.08 11.59
C LEU A 98 -18.18 -5.19 10.53
N ASP A 99 -18.34 -4.85 9.26
CA ASP A 99 -18.13 -5.74 8.11
C ASP A 99 -16.65 -5.92 7.75
N HIS A 100 -15.73 -5.49 8.63
CA HIS A 100 -14.28 -5.60 8.47
C HIS A 100 -13.72 -4.88 7.24
N LYS A 101 -14.39 -3.83 6.75
CA LYS A 101 -13.87 -3.01 5.64
C LYS A 101 -12.77 -2.06 6.09
N LEU A 102 -12.66 -1.75 7.39
CA LEU A 102 -11.51 -1.02 7.93
C LEU A 102 -10.35 -1.99 8.22
N MET A 103 -9.41 -2.10 7.28
CA MET A 103 -8.21 -2.95 7.43
C MET A 103 -6.93 -2.15 7.24
N ALA A 104 -5.92 -2.36 8.09
CA ALA A 104 -4.63 -1.68 8.00
C ALA A 104 -3.87 -1.94 6.67
N ALA A 105 -4.19 -3.03 5.97
CA ALA A 105 -3.63 -3.29 4.64
C ALA A 105 -4.25 -2.41 3.53
N GLN A 106 -5.46 -1.90 3.75
CA GLN A 106 -6.25 -1.16 2.77
C GLN A 106 -6.10 0.36 2.91
N PHE A 107 -5.72 0.86 4.08
CA PHE A 107 -5.60 2.28 4.37
C PHE A 107 -4.30 2.60 5.08
N ASP A 108 -3.74 3.76 4.74
CA ASP A 108 -2.52 4.28 5.35
C ASP A 108 -2.85 5.15 6.58
N ALA A 109 -4.04 5.75 6.60
CA ALA A 109 -4.56 6.51 7.74
C ALA A 109 -6.05 6.27 7.93
N PHE A 110 -6.49 6.34 9.18
CA PHE A 110 -7.90 6.37 9.56
C PHE A 110 -8.19 7.63 10.37
N VAL A 111 -9.22 8.38 9.97
CA VAL A 111 -9.61 9.64 10.59
C VAL A 111 -11.01 9.51 11.18
N LEU A 112 -11.13 9.88 12.46
CA LEU A 112 -12.39 10.07 13.16
C LEU A 112 -12.69 11.57 13.22
N PRO A 113 -13.62 12.08 12.40
CA PRO A 113 -13.97 13.49 12.40
C PRO A 113 -14.54 13.88 13.76
N ASN A 114 -14.20 15.08 14.20
CA ASN A 114 -14.77 15.61 15.41
C ASN A 114 -16.20 16.10 15.15
N ASN A 115 -17.12 15.67 15.99
CA ASN A 115 -18.56 15.90 15.88
C ASN A 115 -19.07 16.71 17.09
N LEU A 116 -18.29 17.70 17.55
CA LEU A 116 -18.72 18.54 18.69
C LEU A 116 -20.01 19.32 18.34
N PRO A 117 -21.02 19.31 19.24
CA PRO A 117 -22.26 20.08 19.11
C PRO A 117 -22.09 21.58 19.39
#